data_AF-A0A519J5B7-F1
#
_entry.id   AF-A0A519J5B7-F1
#
_cell.length_a   1.000
_cell.length_b   1.000
_cell.length_c   1.000
_cell.angle_alpha   90.00
_cell.angle_beta   90.00
_cell.angle_gamma   90.00
#
_symmetry.space_group_name_H-M   'P 1'
#
loop_
_entity.id
_entity.type
_entity.pdbx_description
1 polymer ?
#
loop_
_entity_poly.entity_id
_entity_poly.type
_entity_poly.pdbx_seq_one_letter_code
_entity_poly.pdbx_strand_id
1 'polypeptide(L)'
;MTDALTQPELLLRIAGELTGLIGEVEGLSDLAQLLAARSAPDERPGVLIRAQSIDAASQRLTALADVLAALGNGRSAATALATVSLSDLSDRLHGAAPAPARAADGDLILFD
;
A
#
# COMPACT_ATOMS: atom_id res chain seq x y z
N MET A 1 7.38 -7.68 -35.90
CA MET A 1 5.98 -8.01 -35.57
C MET A 1 5.90 -7.93 -34.05
N THR A 2 5.56 -6.77 -33.51
CA THR A 2 5.35 -6.61 -32.06
C THR A 2 4.07 -7.36 -31.74
N ASP A 3 4.21 -8.51 -31.08
CA ASP A 3 3.09 -9.28 -30.58
C ASP A 3 2.35 -8.38 -29.58
N ALA A 4 1.15 -7.93 -29.95
CA ALA A 4 0.39 -7.02 -29.12
C ALA A 4 -0.22 -7.85 -27.99
N LEU A 5 0.35 -7.72 -26.78
CA LEU A 5 -0.17 -8.36 -25.58
C LEU A 5 -1.66 -8.05 -25.46
N THR A 6 -2.46 -9.09 -25.27
CA THR A 6 -3.87 -8.93 -24.96
C THR A 6 -4.01 -8.23 -23.60
N GLN A 7 -5.15 -7.56 -23.36
CA GLN A 7 -5.42 -6.93 -22.07
C GLN A 7 -5.19 -7.86 -20.86
N PRO A 8 -5.67 -9.12 -20.83
CA PRO A 8 -5.41 -10.02 -19.70
C PRO A 8 -3.91 -10.34 -19.54
N GLU A 9 -3.17 -10.55 -20.63
CA GLU A 9 -1.72 -10.79 -20.57
C GLU A 9 -0.95 -9.57 -20.04
N LEU A 10 -1.37 -8.36 -20.44
CA LEU A 10 -0.79 -7.12 -19.90
C LEU A 10 -1.04 -7.00 -18.40
N LEU A 11 -2.24 -7.31 -17.91
CA LEU A 11 -2.57 -7.25 -16.48
C LEU A 11 -1.72 -8.25 -15.68
N LEU A 12 -1.54 -9.48 -16.18
CA LEU A 12 -0.68 -10.48 -15.56
C LEU A 12 0.80 -10.06 -15.57
N ARG A 13 1.27 -9.46 -16.66
CA ARG A 13 2.64 -8.93 -16.77
C ARG A 13 2.87 -7.85 -15.72
N ILE A 14 1.96 -6.87 -15.62
CA ILE A 14 2.08 -5.78 -14.64
C ILE A 14 2.02 -6.33 -13.21
N ALA A 15 1.13 -7.29 -12.93
CA ALA A 15 1.08 -7.95 -11.63
C ALA A 15 2.43 -8.60 -11.27
N GLY A 16 3.05 -9.31 -12.22
CA GLY A 16 4.37 -9.91 -12.03
C GLY A 16 5.49 -8.89 -11.79
N GLU A 17 5.52 -7.80 -12.55
CA GLU A 17 6.49 -6.70 -12.32
C GLU A 17 6.29 -6.06 -10.94
N LEU A 18 5.04 -5.86 -10.50
CA LEU A 18 4.74 -5.37 -9.15
C LEU A 18 5.21 -6.34 -8.06
N THR A 19 5.01 -7.65 -8.24
CA THR A 19 5.55 -8.67 -7.32
C THR A 19 7.07 -8.60 -7.21
N GLY A 20 7.78 -8.35 -8.33
CA GLY A 20 9.22 -8.12 -8.30
C GLY A 20 9.60 -6.89 -7.46
N LEU A 21 8.92 -5.76 -7.68
CA LEU A 21 9.17 -4.50 -6.97
C LEU A 21 8.85 -4.58 -5.47
N ILE A 22 7.83 -5.35 -5.07
CA ILE A 22 7.49 -5.58 -3.65
C ILE A 22 8.70 -6.14 -2.90
N GLY A 23 9.40 -7.12 -3.47
CA GLY A 23 10.60 -7.69 -2.84
C GLY A 23 11.73 -6.66 -2.66
N GLU A 24 11.89 -5.73 -3.60
CA GLU A 24 12.85 -4.62 -3.46
C GLU A 24 12.44 -3.66 -2.32
N VAL A 25 11.15 -3.35 -2.21
CA VAL A 25 10.60 -2.47 -1.17
C VAL A 25 10.66 -3.12 0.22
N GLU A 26 10.43 -4.43 0.33
CA GLU A 26 10.62 -5.18 1.57
C GLU A 26 12.06 -5.09 2.08
N GLY A 27 13.05 -5.18 1.18
CA GLY A 27 14.45 -4.94 1.52
C GLY A 27 14.72 -3.55 2.09
N LEU A 28 14.01 -2.51 1.62
CA LEU A 28 14.09 -1.16 2.20
C LEU A 28 13.47 -1.08 3.60
N SER A 29 12.37 -1.82 3.84
CA SER A 29 11.75 -1.92 5.17
C SER A 29 12.72 -2.54 6.19
N ASP A 30 13.39 -3.63 5.80
CA ASP A 30 14.40 -4.29 6.65
C ASP A 30 15.58 -3.37 6.97
N LEU A 31 16.07 -2.61 5.99
CA LEU A 31 17.12 -1.61 6.20
C LEU A 31 16.65 -0.49 7.14
N ALA A 32 15.41 -0.04 7.03
CA ALA A 32 14.86 0.99 7.91
C ALA A 32 14.70 0.48 9.36
N GLN A 33 14.32 -0.79 9.55
CA GLN A 33 14.29 -1.43 10.87
C GLN A 33 15.70 -1.57 11.47
N LEU A 34 16.68 -1.98 10.66
CA LEU A 34 18.08 -2.04 11.09
C LEU A 34 18.61 -0.65 11.49
N LEU A 35 18.24 0.38 10.73
CA LEU A 35 18.59 1.77 11.05
C LEU A 35 17.96 2.19 12.38
N ALA A 36 16.67 1.93 12.60
CA ALA A 36 15.99 2.26 13.85
C ALA A 36 16.64 1.60 15.07
N ALA A 37 17.10 0.36 14.92
CA ALA A 37 17.83 -0.37 15.97
C ALA A 37 19.17 0.28 16.33
N ARG A 38 19.79 1.02 15.39
CA ARG A 38 21.09 1.70 15.57
C ARG A 38 20.96 3.19 15.87
N SER A 39 19.80 3.79 15.64
CA SER A 39 19.54 5.22 15.90
C SER A 39 19.56 5.55 17.39
N ALA A 40 19.96 6.79 17.68
CA ALA A 40 19.84 7.38 19.01
C ALA A 40 18.37 7.35 19.47
N PRO A 41 18.10 7.28 20.80
CA PRO A 41 16.73 7.20 21.32
C PRO A 41 15.81 8.31 20.82
N ASP A 42 16.33 9.53 20.64
CA ASP A 42 15.55 10.70 20.23
C ASP A 42 15.17 10.67 18.73
N GLU A 43 15.96 9.98 17.91
CA GLU A 43 15.76 9.88 16.45
C GLU A 43 14.96 8.63 16.05
N ARG A 44 15.02 7.58 16.88
CA ARG A 44 14.39 6.28 16.63
C ARG A 44 12.89 6.36 16.29
N PRO A 45 12.06 7.19 16.95
CA PRO A 45 10.64 7.30 16.60
C PRO A 45 10.43 7.76 15.16
N GLY A 46 11.23 8.73 14.69
CA GLY A 46 11.14 9.23 13.32
C GLY A 46 11.53 8.17 12.28
N VAL A 47 12.51 7.33 12.58
CA VAL A 47 12.91 6.21 11.71
C VAL A 47 11.83 5.12 11.68
N LEU A 48 11.25 4.76 12.83
CA LEU A 48 10.19 3.76 12.90
C LEU A 48 8.94 4.18 12.12
N ILE A 49 8.54 5.47 12.19
CA ILE A 49 7.43 5.99 11.39
C ILE A 49 7.70 5.84 9.89
N ARG A 50 8.94 6.11 9.45
CA ARG A 50 9.33 5.92 8.05
C ARG A 50 9.33 4.45 7.66
N ALA A 51 9.82 3.55 8.51
CA ALA A 51 9.77 2.10 8.28
C ALA A 51 8.32 1.62 8.13
N GLN A 52 7.41 2.06 9.01
CA GLN A 52 5.98 1.76 8.92
C GLN A 52 5.36 2.29 7.61
N SER A 53 5.79 3.46 7.13
CA SER A 53 5.31 4.00 5.86
C SER A 53 5.75 3.17 4.64
N ILE A 54 6.94 2.57 4.70
CA ILE A 54 7.46 1.66 3.67
C ILE A 54 6.69 0.34 3.69
N ASP A 55 6.46 -0.23 4.87
CA ASP A 55 5.67 -1.44 5.04
C ASP A 55 4.23 -1.28 4.51
N ALA A 56 3.58 -0.16 4.86
CA ALA A 56 2.26 0.17 4.33
C ALA A 56 2.26 0.36 2.80
N ALA A 57 3.34 0.88 2.22
CA ALA A 57 3.48 0.97 0.76
C ALA A 57 3.63 -0.42 0.11
N SER A 58 4.42 -1.31 0.71
CA SER A 58 4.57 -2.70 0.27
C SER A 58 3.24 -3.43 0.24
N GLN A 59 2.47 -3.37 1.34
CA GLN A 59 1.15 -4.00 1.43
C GLN A 59 0.17 -3.50 0.35
N ARG A 60 0.21 -2.20 0.03
CA ARG A 60 -0.62 -1.63 -1.04
C ARG A 60 -0.21 -2.14 -2.42
N LEU A 61 1.09 -2.26 -2.69
CA LEU A 61 1.59 -2.83 -3.93
C LEU A 61 1.16 -4.29 -4.07
N THR A 62 1.22 -5.07 -2.99
CA THR A 62 0.75 -6.46 -2.97
C THR A 62 -0.73 -6.55 -3.31
N ALA A 63 -1.58 -5.74 -2.65
CA ALA A 63 -3.00 -5.71 -2.95
C ALA A 63 -3.30 -5.33 -4.42
N LEU A 64 -2.52 -4.41 -5.01
CA LEU A 64 -2.67 -4.04 -6.42
C LEU A 64 -2.23 -5.17 -7.36
N ALA A 65 -1.12 -5.83 -7.06
CA ALA A 65 -0.64 -6.98 -7.83
C ALA A 65 -1.69 -8.11 -7.83
N ASP A 66 -2.28 -8.41 -6.67
CA ASP A 66 -3.32 -9.43 -6.52
C ASP A 66 -4.59 -9.09 -7.31
N VAL A 67 -5.04 -7.84 -7.28
CA VAL A 67 -6.19 -7.38 -8.07
C VAL A 67 -5.93 -7.50 -9.57
N LEU A 68 -4.76 -7.06 -10.03
CA LEU A 68 -4.38 -7.14 -11.45
C LEU A 68 -4.25 -8.60 -11.91
N ALA A 69 -3.68 -9.46 -11.08
CA ALA A 69 -3.61 -10.89 -11.33
C ALA A 69 -5.01 -11.51 -11.41
N ALA A 70 -5.91 -11.16 -10.48
CA ALA A 70 -7.28 -11.64 -10.48
C ALA A 70 -8.03 -11.23 -11.76
N LEU A 71 -7.90 -9.97 -12.19
CA LEU A 71 -8.50 -9.46 -13.42
C LEU A 71 -7.90 -10.12 -14.67
N GLY A 72 -6.57 -10.28 -14.70
CA GLY A 72 -5.86 -10.96 -15.79
C GLY A 72 -6.25 -12.44 -15.95
N ASN A 73 -6.60 -13.09 -14.84
CA ASN A 73 -7.16 -14.46 -14.81
C ASN A 73 -8.68 -14.51 -15.10
N GLY A 74 -9.29 -13.40 -15.52
CA GLY A 74 -10.70 -13.34 -15.91
C GLY A 74 -11.71 -13.30 -14.74
N ARG A 75 -11.26 -13.03 -13.50
CA ARG A 75 -12.19 -12.81 -12.37
C ARG A 75 -12.89 -11.46 -12.54
N SER A 76 -14.11 -11.36 -12.02
CA SER A 76 -14.85 -10.08 -12.03
C SER A 76 -14.17 -9.04 -11.15
N ALA A 77 -14.33 -7.75 -11.46
CA ALA A 77 -13.81 -6.66 -10.65
C ALA A 77 -14.32 -6.69 -9.21
N ALA A 78 -15.59 -7.05 -8.98
CA ALA A 78 -16.14 -7.19 -7.63
C ALA A 78 -15.43 -8.30 -6.84
N THR A 79 -15.12 -9.43 -7.49
CA THR A 79 -14.39 -10.54 -6.87
C THR A 79 -12.92 -10.20 -6.63
N ALA A 80 -12.29 -9.46 -7.54
CA ALA A 80 -10.91 -8.99 -7.38
C ALA A 80 -10.78 -7.97 -6.25
N LEU A 81 -11.73 -7.06 -6.10
CA LEU A 81 -11.72 -6.05 -5.04
C LEU A 81 -12.09 -6.62 -3.67
N ALA A 82 -12.86 -7.71 -3.61
CA ALA A 82 -13.24 -8.37 -2.36
C ALA A 82 -12.04 -8.93 -1.57
N THR A 83 -10.88 -9.11 -2.21
CA THR A 83 -9.64 -9.54 -1.53
C THR A 83 -8.84 -8.38 -0.96
N VAL A 84 -9.22 -7.14 -1.24
CA VAL A 84 -8.63 -5.94 -0.64
C VAL A 84 -9.44 -5.56 0.59
N SER A 85 -8.78 -5.35 1.73
CA SER A 85 -9.49 -4.95 2.95
C SER A 85 -10.29 -3.66 2.70
N LEU A 86 -11.55 -3.64 3.16
CA LEU A 86 -12.42 -2.45 3.10
C LEU A 86 -11.84 -1.27 3.89
N SER A 87 -11.07 -1.52 4.95
CA SER A 87 -10.33 -0.46 5.67
C SER A 87 -9.35 0.24 4.75
N ASP A 88 -8.57 -0.53 4.01
CA ASP A 88 -7.54 0.00 3.10
C ASP A 88 -8.19 0.70 1.91
N LEU A 89 -9.31 0.18 1.42
CA LEU A 89 -10.08 0.80 0.35
C LEU A 89 -10.72 2.11 0.81
N SER A 90 -11.24 2.16 2.04
CA SER A 90 -11.82 3.36 2.67
C SER A 90 -10.78 4.43 2.91
N ASP A 91 -9.61 4.09 3.46
CA ASP A 91 -8.50 5.04 3.69
C ASP A 91 -7.95 5.62 2.39
N ARG A 92 -7.99 4.83 1.30
CA ARG A 92 -7.57 5.25 -0.05
C ARG A 92 -8.61 6.13 -0.74
N LEU A 93 -9.90 5.86 -0.56
CA LEU A 93 -10.99 6.67 -1.09
C LEU A 93 -11.17 7.98 -0.34
N HIS A 94 -10.91 7.99 0.97
CA HIS A 94 -10.93 9.20 1.80
C HIS A 94 -9.60 9.96 1.79
N GLY A 95 -8.60 9.46 1.05
CA GLY A 95 -7.34 10.13 0.74
C GLY A 95 -6.75 10.88 1.93
N ALA A 96 -6.19 10.17 2.91
CA ALA A 96 -5.48 10.77 4.04
C ALA A 96 -6.15 12.08 4.54
N ALA A 97 -7.44 12.02 4.87
CA ALA A 97 -8.04 13.10 5.64
C ALA A 97 -7.14 13.32 6.86
N PRO A 98 -6.64 14.54 7.12
CA PRO A 98 -5.88 14.79 8.34
C PRO A 98 -6.75 14.30 9.49
N ALA A 99 -6.22 13.38 10.30
CA ALA A 99 -6.89 12.95 11.51
C ALA A 99 -7.38 14.23 12.21
N PRO A 100 -8.68 14.34 12.55
CA PRO A 100 -9.20 15.57 13.12
C PRO A 100 -8.28 15.92 14.29
N ALA A 101 -7.67 17.10 14.24
CA ALA A 101 -6.85 17.57 15.33
C ALA A 101 -7.74 17.49 16.56
N ARG A 102 -7.41 16.55 17.46
CA ARG A 102 -8.16 16.36 18.69
C ARG A 102 -7.95 17.64 19.46
N ALA A 103 -8.90 18.57 19.35
CA ALA A 103 -8.95 19.72 20.22
C ALA A 103 -8.88 19.17 21.64
N ALA A 104 -7.94 19.68 22.42
CA ALA A 104 -7.97 19.52 23.86
C ALA A 104 -9.22 20.27 24.34
N ASP A 105 -10.35 19.56 24.29
CA ASP A 105 -11.69 19.86 24.81
C ASP A 105 -12.76 19.39 23.82
N GLY A 106 -13.02 18.08 23.84
CA GLY A 106 -14.37 17.49 23.75
C GLY A 106 -15.29 17.75 22.55
N ASP A 107 -14.95 18.61 21.59
CA ASP A 107 -15.89 19.03 20.56
C ASP A 107 -15.43 18.56 19.17
N LEU A 108 -16.21 17.64 18.60
CA LEU A 108 -16.06 17.17 17.22
C LEU A 108 -16.80 18.15 16.30
N ILE A 109 -16.06 18.98 15.56
CA ILE A 109 -16.64 19.77 14.47
C ILE A 109 -16.83 18.84 13.25
N LEU A 110 -18.08 18.56 12.90
CA LEU A 110 -18.46 17.97 11.61
C LEU A 110 -18.44 19.08 10.55
N PHE A 111 -17.75 18.86 9.42
CA PHE A 111 -17.84 19.75 8.26
C PHE A 111 -19.03 19.34 7.37
N ASP A 112 -19.70 20.35 6.81
CA ASP A 112 -20.80 20.25 5.81
C ASP A 112 -20.25 19.88 4.41
#